data_AF-A0A023PZX4-F1
#
_entry.id   AF-A0A023PZX4-F1
#
_cell.length_a   1.000
_cell.length_b   1.000
_cell.length_c   1.000
_cell.angle_alpha   90.00
_cell.angle_beta   90.00
_cell.angle_gamma   90.00
#
_symmetry.space_group_name_H-M   'P 1'
#
loop_
_entity.id
_entity.type
_entity.pdbx_description
1 polymer ?
#
loop_
_entity_poly.entity_id
_entity_poly.type
_entity_poly.pdbx_seq_one_letter_code
_entity_poly.pdbx_strand_id
1 'polypeptide(L)'
;MQISHYLGAGESYYNRTQSVKHDQPVKESSTSSREAPFSTRLEGKTNLTYQISPANVKVADQDQLAILNQDMRPLSYRQADLADYYKQNGEQQDVVGMIKVDGQVMAYLRGDGSYAGRSGVQDLFRQAGGDVEKLKSLVEQHYPGSGEVEFFEQGEGPTNAEVFEMFNGSSYQAYSQEQIAIQKETEFNEMLAQDQAYRRKLMFDQTPQTAVFRVGGQVVGSMDDQGFADVGQALTTMADQRGVDREQLKSLFTLDFDRSPEDFKAMLNDVFGDDVQLETFSSQQAPSRAEIRSMSA
;
A
#
# COMPACT_ATOMS: atom_id res chain seq x y z
N MET A 1 -7.23 18.25 25.62
CA MET A 1 -7.80 17.60 24.43
C MET A 1 -6.78 17.76 23.32
N GLN A 2 -6.14 16.66 22.93
CA GLN A 2 -5.13 16.61 21.87
C GLN A 2 -5.84 16.63 20.52
N ILE A 3 -5.52 17.62 19.68
CA ILE A 3 -6.02 17.75 18.32
C ILE A 3 -4.94 17.17 17.40
N SER A 4 -5.30 16.12 16.67
CA SER A 4 -4.43 15.45 15.71
C SER A 4 -4.15 16.34 14.50
N HIS A 5 -2.89 16.32 14.06
CA HIS A 5 -2.41 17.03 12.87
C HIS A 5 -3.00 16.43 11.59
N TYR A 6 -3.70 17.25 10.81
CA TYR A 6 -4.03 16.95 9.42
C TYR A 6 -2.86 17.41 8.55
N LEU A 7 -2.13 16.46 7.97
CA LEU A 7 -1.15 16.72 6.92
C LEU A 7 -1.91 16.97 5.62
N GLY A 8 -2.17 18.25 5.33
CA GLY A 8 -2.60 18.67 4.01
C GLY A 8 -1.56 18.25 2.98
N ALA A 9 -2.04 17.73 1.85
CA ALA A 9 -1.24 17.36 0.69
C ALA A 9 -0.48 18.59 0.17
N GLY A 10 0.73 18.78 0.69
CA GLY A 10 1.72 19.68 0.14
C GLY A 10 2.30 19.06 -1.13
N GLU A 11 2.28 19.86 -2.19
CA GLU A 11 2.91 19.61 -3.47
C GLU A 11 4.31 18.98 -3.30
N SER A 12 4.44 17.73 -3.70
CA SER A 12 5.74 17.09 -3.90
C SER A 12 6.20 17.44 -5.31
N TYR A 13 7.10 18.41 -5.41
CA TYR A 13 7.86 18.71 -6.63
C TYR A 13 8.55 17.43 -7.14
N TYR A 14 8.03 16.83 -8.22
CA TYR A 14 8.79 15.83 -8.97
C TYR A 14 9.87 16.55 -9.79
N ASN A 15 11.09 16.59 -9.24
CA ASN A 15 12.29 16.82 -10.01
C ASN A 15 12.52 15.65 -10.97
N ARG A 16 12.04 15.81 -12.21
CA ARG A 16 12.40 14.93 -13.33
C ARG A 16 13.82 15.28 -13.78
N THR A 17 14.83 14.64 -13.20
CA THR A 17 16.21 14.73 -13.69
C THR A 17 16.30 14.17 -15.10
N GLN A 18 16.49 15.05 -16.07
CA GLN A 18 16.93 14.71 -17.42
C GLN A 18 18.35 14.14 -17.36
N SER A 19 18.55 13.02 -18.04
CA SER A 19 19.85 12.37 -18.18
C SER A 19 20.75 13.20 -19.09
N VAL A 20 21.69 13.95 -18.52
CA VAL A 20 22.82 14.54 -19.24
C VAL A 20 24.02 13.63 -19.04
N LYS A 21 24.44 12.98 -20.14
CA LYS A 21 25.73 12.29 -20.23
C LYS A 21 26.86 13.32 -20.13
N HIS A 22 27.74 13.17 -19.14
CA HIS A 22 29.11 13.66 -19.22
C HIS A 22 30.06 12.57 -18.75
N ASP A 23 31.06 12.33 -19.60
CA ASP A 23 32.14 11.38 -19.44
C ASP A 23 33.19 11.87 -18.43
N GLN A 24 33.83 10.88 -17.80
CA GLN A 24 35.21 10.87 -17.26
C GLN A 24 35.47 11.11 -15.75
N PRO A 25 36.54 10.47 -15.20
CA PRO A 25 36.43 9.56 -14.08
C PRO A 25 37.23 10.01 -12.85
N VAL A 26 36.76 9.68 -11.65
CA VAL A 26 37.60 9.71 -10.45
C VAL A 26 37.32 8.48 -9.60
N LYS A 27 38.35 7.65 -9.45
CA LYS A 27 38.44 6.60 -8.44
C LYS A 27 38.38 7.25 -7.06
N GLU A 28 37.48 6.80 -6.20
CA GLU A 28 37.85 6.60 -4.80
C GLU A 28 36.97 5.55 -4.13
N SER A 29 37.65 4.78 -3.29
CA SER A 29 37.21 3.57 -2.64
C SER A 29 36.23 3.89 -1.52
N SER A 30 35.00 3.39 -1.61
CA SER A 30 34.12 3.22 -0.47
C SER A 30 33.47 1.84 -0.55
N THR A 31 33.80 1.01 0.43
CA THR A 31 33.22 -0.29 0.76
C THR A 31 31.74 -0.38 0.41
N SER A 32 31.41 -1.12 -0.65
CA SER A 32 30.02 -1.45 -0.98
C SER A 32 29.51 -2.47 0.02
N SER A 33 28.74 -2.03 1.01
CA SER A 33 27.64 -2.84 1.53
C SER A 33 26.63 -2.95 0.40
N ARG A 34 26.89 -3.87 -0.52
CA ARG A 34 26.03 -4.16 -1.66
C ARG A 34 24.82 -4.88 -1.08
N GLU A 35 23.77 -4.14 -0.74
CA GLU A 35 22.43 -4.72 -0.65
C GLU A 35 22.23 -5.51 -1.94
N ALA A 36 22.16 -6.83 -1.82
CA ALA A 36 21.94 -7.68 -2.96
C ALA A 36 20.60 -7.24 -3.58
N PRO A 37 20.54 -6.98 -4.90
CA PRO A 37 19.26 -6.70 -5.54
C PRO A 37 18.30 -7.84 -5.20
N PHE A 38 17.06 -7.51 -4.84
CA PHE A 38 15.99 -8.50 -4.61
C PHE A 38 15.98 -9.48 -5.78
N SER A 39 16.55 -10.67 -5.56
CA SER A 39 16.59 -11.70 -6.57
C SER A 39 15.23 -12.38 -6.57
N THR A 40 14.56 -12.38 -7.71
CA THR A 40 13.32 -13.13 -7.93
C THR A 40 13.57 -14.63 -8.07
N ARG A 41 14.85 -15.07 -8.03
CA ARG A 41 15.21 -16.50 -7.99
C ARG A 41 15.00 -17.03 -6.58
N LEU A 42 13.95 -17.84 -6.45
CA LEU A 42 13.57 -18.48 -5.19
C LEU A 42 14.21 -19.87 -5.01
N GLU A 43 14.91 -20.40 -6.01
CA GLU A 43 15.60 -21.68 -5.93
C GLU A 43 16.63 -21.68 -4.78
N GLY A 44 16.62 -22.74 -3.97
CA GLY A 44 17.39 -22.86 -2.75
C GLY A 44 16.91 -21.98 -1.58
N LYS A 45 15.84 -21.20 -1.74
CA LYS A 45 15.23 -20.43 -0.64
C LYS A 45 14.22 -21.29 0.12
N THR A 46 14.22 -21.14 1.44
CA THR A 46 13.27 -21.82 2.32
C THR A 46 12.08 -20.91 2.62
N ASN A 47 10.87 -21.42 2.40
CA ASN A 47 9.64 -20.77 2.85
C ASN A 47 9.53 -20.89 4.38
N LEU A 48 9.55 -19.79 5.13
CA LEU A 48 9.55 -19.78 6.60
C LEU A 48 8.17 -20.04 7.24
N THR A 49 7.12 -20.29 6.44
CA THR A 49 5.78 -20.57 6.98
C THR A 49 5.77 -21.79 7.93
N TYR A 50 6.69 -22.74 7.78
CA TYR A 50 6.79 -23.90 8.68
C TYR A 50 7.12 -23.52 10.14
N GLN A 51 7.74 -22.37 10.38
CA GLN A 51 8.06 -21.89 11.72
C GLN A 51 6.86 -21.19 12.39
N ILE A 52 5.80 -20.88 11.65
CA ILE A 52 4.63 -20.19 12.18
C ILE A 52 3.79 -21.18 12.99
N SER A 53 3.83 -21.09 14.31
CA SER A 53 2.92 -21.84 15.18
C SER A 53 1.54 -21.19 15.20
N PRO A 54 0.43 -21.96 15.03
CA PRO A 54 -0.93 -21.41 15.16
C PRO A 54 -1.18 -20.71 16.50
N ALA A 55 -0.53 -21.16 17.59
CA ALA A 55 -0.62 -20.53 18.90
C ALA A 55 -0.05 -19.09 18.93
N ASN A 56 0.84 -18.76 17.99
CA ASN A 56 1.46 -17.45 17.85
C ASN A 56 0.76 -16.58 16.78
N VAL A 57 -0.31 -17.07 16.16
CA VAL A 57 -1.10 -16.32 15.17
C VAL A 57 -2.33 -15.76 15.86
N LYS A 58 -2.35 -14.44 16.07
CA LYS A 58 -3.56 -13.74 16.52
C LYS A 58 -4.42 -13.39 15.31
N VAL A 59 -5.54 -14.08 15.15
CA VAL A 59 -6.57 -13.68 14.18
C VAL A 59 -7.26 -12.43 14.73
N ALA A 60 -7.33 -11.37 13.92
CA ALA A 60 -8.03 -10.16 14.29
C ALA A 60 -9.51 -10.46 14.53
N ASP A 61 -10.05 -9.98 15.65
CA ASP A 61 -11.48 -10.07 15.93
C ASP A 61 -12.29 -9.13 15.02
N GLN A 62 -13.63 -9.28 15.02
CA GLN A 62 -14.51 -8.48 14.17
C GLN A 62 -14.38 -6.98 14.44
N ASP A 63 -14.11 -6.58 15.68
CA ASP A 63 -13.93 -5.17 16.05
C ASP A 63 -12.59 -4.63 15.51
N GLN A 64 -11.51 -5.39 15.62
CA GLN A 64 -10.21 -5.06 15.02
C GLN A 64 -10.29 -5.00 13.49
N LEU A 65 -11.02 -5.91 12.85
CA LEU A 65 -11.29 -5.87 11.41
C LEU A 65 -12.16 -4.67 11.04
N ALA A 66 -13.13 -4.29 11.86
CA ALA A 66 -13.96 -3.11 11.65
C ALA A 66 -13.12 -1.82 11.74
N ILE A 67 -12.19 -1.72 12.70
CA ILE A 67 -11.24 -0.61 12.82
C ILE A 67 -10.33 -0.53 11.59
N LEU A 68 -9.75 -1.66 11.17
CA LEU A 68 -8.95 -1.73 9.93
C LEU A 68 -9.75 -1.29 8.69
N ASN A 69 -11.00 -1.75 8.56
CA ASN A 69 -11.86 -1.33 7.45
C ASN A 69 -12.26 0.15 7.54
N GLN A 70 -12.39 0.70 8.75
CA GLN A 70 -12.68 2.11 8.97
C GLN A 70 -11.48 2.99 8.62
N ASP A 71 -10.25 2.55 8.94
CA ASP A 71 -9.01 3.23 8.57
C ASP A 71 -8.74 3.16 7.06
N MET A 72 -9.30 2.16 6.36
CA MET A 72 -9.17 1.98 4.91
C MET A 72 -10.30 2.65 4.10
N ARG A 73 -11.43 3.01 4.72
CA ARG A 73 -12.54 3.74 4.05
C ARG A 73 -12.15 5.07 3.36
N PRO A 74 -11.22 5.89 3.88
CA PRO A 74 -10.77 7.10 3.20
C PRO A 74 -10.11 6.82 1.84
N LEU A 75 -9.69 5.59 1.58
CA LEU A 75 -9.14 5.14 0.29
C LEU A 75 -10.24 4.72 -0.70
N SER A 76 -11.51 4.67 -0.28
CA SER A 76 -12.61 4.13 -1.06
C SER A 76 -13.66 5.16 -1.50
N TYR A 77 -13.33 6.45 -1.55
CA TYR A 77 -14.25 7.44 -2.11
C TYR A 77 -14.56 7.06 -3.56
N ARG A 78 -15.85 6.84 -3.88
CA ARG A 78 -16.27 6.49 -5.23
C ARG A 78 -16.25 7.76 -6.09
N GLN A 79 -15.91 7.62 -7.37
CA GLN A 79 -15.79 8.71 -8.35
C GLN A 79 -16.96 9.73 -8.34
N ALA A 80 -18.21 9.27 -8.19
CA ALA A 80 -19.39 10.16 -8.14
C ALA A 80 -19.37 11.07 -6.90
N ASP A 81 -18.89 10.55 -5.78
CA ASP A 81 -18.77 11.30 -4.52
C ASP A 81 -17.70 12.39 -4.63
N LEU A 82 -16.67 12.19 -5.47
CA LEU A 82 -15.59 13.17 -5.64
C LEU A 82 -15.99 14.35 -6.53
N ALA A 83 -16.76 14.12 -7.59
CA ALA A 83 -17.26 15.19 -8.44
C ALA A 83 -18.26 16.09 -7.69
N ASP A 84 -19.19 15.48 -6.95
CA ASP A 84 -20.13 16.19 -6.10
C ASP A 84 -19.41 16.90 -4.94
N TYR A 85 -18.37 16.27 -4.37
CA TYR A 85 -17.52 16.92 -3.38
C TYR A 85 -16.87 18.20 -3.91
N TYR A 86 -16.17 18.15 -5.05
CA TYR A 86 -15.51 19.34 -5.59
C TYR A 86 -16.51 20.45 -5.93
N LYS A 87 -17.69 20.09 -6.44
CA LYS A 87 -18.76 21.05 -6.72
C LYS A 87 -19.26 21.71 -5.43
N GLN A 88 -19.71 20.92 -4.46
CA GLN A 88 -20.27 21.43 -3.20
C GLN A 88 -19.22 22.22 -2.41
N ASN A 89 -18.00 21.69 -2.31
CA ASN A 89 -16.89 22.35 -1.63
C ASN A 89 -16.55 23.67 -2.33
N GLY A 90 -16.58 23.72 -3.67
CA GLY A 90 -16.27 24.92 -4.44
C GLY A 90 -17.28 26.06 -4.22
N GLU A 91 -18.56 25.72 -4.03
CA GLU A 91 -19.66 26.68 -3.80
C GLU A 91 -19.71 27.22 -2.35
N GLN A 92 -19.01 26.59 -1.41
CA GLN A 92 -18.99 27.02 0.00
C GLN A 92 -18.18 28.30 0.21
N GLN A 93 -18.62 29.15 1.13
CA GLN A 93 -17.99 30.42 1.51
C GLN A 93 -17.39 30.34 2.92
N ASP A 94 -16.39 29.48 3.08
CA ASP A 94 -15.79 29.20 4.39
C ASP A 94 -14.60 30.11 4.72
N VAL A 95 -14.15 30.93 3.78
CA VAL A 95 -13.00 31.81 3.95
C VAL A 95 -13.39 32.99 4.82
N VAL A 96 -12.77 33.11 5.99
CA VAL A 96 -13.01 34.18 6.96
C VAL A 96 -11.86 35.19 7.01
N GLY A 97 -10.72 34.88 6.38
CA GLY A 97 -9.60 35.81 6.28
C GLY A 97 -8.66 35.52 5.12
N MET A 98 -8.02 36.56 4.60
CA MET A 98 -7.01 36.49 3.54
C MET A 98 -5.87 37.45 3.80
N ILE A 99 -4.67 37.05 3.39
CA ILE A 99 -3.49 37.92 3.34
C ILE A 99 -3.12 38.10 1.88
N LYS A 100 -3.09 39.35 1.43
CA LYS A 100 -2.61 39.75 0.10
C LYS A 100 -1.25 40.40 0.21
N VAL A 101 -0.36 40.13 -0.74
CA VAL A 101 0.93 40.84 -0.88
C VAL A 101 1.06 41.23 -2.34
N ASP A 102 1.33 42.52 -2.61
CA ASP A 102 1.39 43.06 -3.98
C ASP A 102 0.11 42.77 -4.79
N GLY A 103 -1.05 42.79 -4.13
CA GLY A 103 -2.36 42.51 -4.73
C GLY A 103 -2.65 41.03 -5.01
N GLN A 104 -1.73 40.11 -4.70
CA GLN A 104 -1.93 38.66 -4.86
C GLN A 104 -2.29 38.00 -3.54
N VAL A 105 -3.23 37.04 -3.55
CA VAL A 105 -3.57 36.27 -2.34
C VAL A 105 -2.42 35.31 -2.03
N MET A 106 -1.79 35.51 -0.88
CA MET A 106 -0.62 34.75 -0.44
C MET A 106 -0.91 33.82 0.73
N ALA A 107 -2.04 34.00 1.42
CA ALA A 107 -2.57 33.02 2.38
C ALA A 107 -4.06 33.27 2.63
N TYR A 108 -4.79 32.27 3.08
CA TYR A 108 -6.18 32.38 3.51
C TYR A 108 -6.48 31.49 4.72
N LEU A 109 -7.46 31.90 5.52
CA LEU A 109 -7.96 31.27 6.74
C LEU A 109 -9.44 30.90 6.55
N ARG A 110 -9.79 29.67 6.93
CA ARG A 110 -11.15 29.15 6.92
C ARG A 110 -11.81 29.27 8.29
N GLY A 111 -13.14 29.24 8.33
CA GLY A 111 -13.94 29.35 9.54
C GLY A 111 -13.74 28.23 10.56
N ASP A 112 -13.21 27.09 10.14
CA ASP A 112 -12.79 25.99 11.03
C ASP A 112 -11.41 26.21 11.68
N GLY A 113 -10.74 27.33 11.35
CA GLY A 113 -9.41 27.69 11.84
C GLY A 113 -8.27 27.09 11.02
N SER A 114 -8.54 26.30 9.97
CA SER A 114 -7.53 25.83 9.04
C SER A 114 -7.09 26.95 8.09
N TYR A 115 -5.83 26.91 7.66
CA TYR A 115 -5.28 27.92 6.75
C TYR A 115 -4.33 27.29 5.74
N ALA A 116 -4.20 27.94 4.59
CA ALA A 116 -3.20 27.62 3.58
C ALA A 116 -2.47 28.91 3.17
N GLY A 117 -1.19 28.81 2.81
CA GLY A 117 -0.48 29.96 2.28
C GLY A 117 0.86 29.60 1.66
N ARG A 118 1.43 30.58 0.95
CA ARG A 118 2.79 30.49 0.42
C ARG A 118 3.79 30.50 1.58
N SER A 119 4.96 29.91 1.35
CA SER A 119 6.01 29.77 2.38
C SER A 119 6.32 31.11 3.04
N GLY A 120 6.35 31.14 4.37
CA GLY A 120 6.58 32.33 5.19
C GLY A 120 5.33 33.18 5.49
N VAL A 121 4.30 33.19 4.63
CA VAL A 121 3.07 34.00 4.85
C VAL A 121 2.07 33.26 5.74
N GLN A 122 1.91 31.95 5.55
CA GLN A 122 0.98 31.13 6.35
C GLN A 122 1.29 31.14 7.86
N ASP A 123 2.57 31.27 8.24
CA ASP A 123 2.98 31.27 9.64
C ASP A 123 2.51 32.54 10.38
N LEU A 124 2.14 33.60 9.65
CA LEU A 124 1.60 34.82 10.24
C LEU A 124 0.26 34.56 10.93
N PHE A 125 -0.60 33.70 10.37
CA PHE A 125 -1.84 33.28 11.03
C PHE A 125 -1.56 32.56 12.35
N ARG A 126 -0.57 31.66 12.38
CA ARG A 126 -0.16 30.95 13.59
C ARG A 126 0.41 31.90 14.64
N GLN A 127 1.25 32.85 14.22
CA GLN A 127 1.87 33.85 15.12
C GLN A 127 0.84 34.83 15.69
N ALA A 128 -0.16 35.21 14.90
CA ALA A 128 -1.26 36.06 15.33
C ALA A 128 -2.16 35.36 16.35
N GLY A 129 -2.34 34.03 16.26
CA GLY A 129 -3.12 33.26 17.22
C GLY A 129 -4.60 33.65 17.24
N GLY A 130 -5.15 34.06 16.11
CA GLY A 130 -6.53 34.54 15.97
C GLY A 130 -6.73 36.03 16.30
N ASP A 131 -5.69 36.75 16.72
CA ASP A 131 -5.77 38.20 16.93
C ASP A 131 -5.60 38.98 15.61
N VAL A 132 -6.68 39.63 15.17
CA VAL A 132 -6.78 40.39 13.91
C VAL A 132 -5.79 41.56 13.87
N GLU A 133 -5.69 42.33 14.95
CA GLU A 133 -4.83 43.52 14.98
C GLU A 133 -3.35 43.13 15.05
N LYS A 134 -3.06 42.03 15.75
CA LYS A 134 -1.74 41.40 15.70
C LYS A 134 -1.40 40.88 14.31
N LEU A 135 -2.34 40.25 13.61
CA LEU A 135 -2.11 39.78 12.24
C LEU A 135 -1.80 40.93 11.29
N LYS A 136 -2.59 42.02 11.33
CA LYS A 136 -2.34 43.23 10.54
C LYS A 136 -0.96 43.80 10.81
N SER A 137 -0.58 43.89 12.09
CA SER A 137 0.75 44.38 12.51
C SER A 137 1.88 43.49 11.99
N LEU A 138 1.72 42.16 12.06
CA LEU A 138 2.70 41.20 11.53
C LEU A 138 2.83 41.30 10.01
N VAL A 139 1.71 41.43 9.29
CA VAL A 139 1.72 41.57 7.83
C VAL A 139 2.41 42.86 7.41
N GLU A 140 2.10 44.00 8.05
CA GLU A 140 2.78 45.28 7.77
C GLU A 140 4.28 45.22 8.12
N GLN A 141 4.66 44.53 9.19
CA GLN A 141 6.07 44.37 9.56
C GLN A 141 6.86 43.56 8.53
N HIS A 142 6.27 42.50 7.99
CA HIS A 142 6.92 41.60 7.05
C HIS A 142 6.83 42.08 5.58
N TYR A 143 5.77 42.82 5.23
CA TYR A 143 5.47 43.29 3.88
C TYR A 143 5.04 44.77 3.89
N PRO A 144 5.94 45.70 4.24
CA PRO A 144 5.59 47.10 4.45
C PRO A 144 5.09 47.76 3.15
N GLY A 145 3.90 48.34 3.21
CA GLY A 145 3.27 49.04 2.08
C GLY A 145 2.77 48.16 0.93
N SER A 146 2.90 46.83 1.01
CA SER A 146 2.35 45.88 0.02
C SER A 146 1.48 44.78 0.60
N GLY A 147 1.54 44.57 1.92
CA GLY A 147 0.74 43.58 2.64
C GLY A 147 -0.63 44.12 3.03
N GLU A 148 -1.69 43.37 2.74
CA GLU A 148 -3.06 43.67 3.11
C GLU A 148 -3.70 42.46 3.78
N VAL A 149 -4.57 42.72 4.75
CA VAL A 149 -5.33 41.67 5.45
C VAL A 149 -6.81 41.97 5.33
N GLU A 150 -7.56 41.02 4.77
CA GLU A 150 -9.01 41.08 4.63
C GLU A 150 -9.66 40.04 5.54
N PHE A 151 -10.73 40.43 6.22
CA PHE A 151 -11.55 39.53 7.03
C PHE A 151 -13.00 39.60 6.55
N PHE A 152 -13.67 38.46 6.61
CA PHE A 152 -15.05 38.30 6.18
C PHE A 152 -15.85 37.71 7.33
N GLU A 153 -17.08 38.17 7.49
CA GLU A 153 -18.06 37.46 8.30
C GLU A 153 -18.36 36.10 7.66
N GLN A 154 -18.85 35.16 8.47
CA GLN A 154 -19.11 33.81 8.00
C GLN A 154 -20.16 33.82 6.87
N GLY A 155 -19.80 33.25 5.71
CA GLY A 155 -20.66 33.23 4.52
C GLY A 155 -20.58 34.49 3.64
N GLU A 156 -19.80 35.50 4.03
CA GLU A 156 -19.63 36.74 3.24
C GLU A 156 -18.31 36.78 2.46
N GLY A 157 -17.40 35.84 2.74
CA GLY A 157 -16.12 35.72 2.04
C GLY A 157 -16.24 35.15 0.63
N PRO A 158 -15.11 35.10 -0.11
CA PRO A 158 -15.08 34.40 -1.39
C PRO A 158 -15.46 32.94 -1.20
N THR A 159 -16.02 32.36 -2.25
CA THR A 159 -16.19 30.92 -2.34
C THR A 159 -14.83 30.21 -2.30
N ASN A 160 -14.81 28.95 -1.90
CA ASN A 160 -13.61 28.12 -1.91
C ASN A 160 -13.02 28.01 -3.33
N ALA A 161 -13.86 28.03 -4.37
CA ALA A 161 -13.41 28.10 -5.75
C ALA A 161 -12.70 29.43 -6.05
N GLU A 162 -13.31 30.56 -5.70
CA GLU A 162 -12.73 31.89 -5.94
C GLU A 162 -11.41 32.09 -5.19
N VAL A 163 -11.33 31.71 -3.90
CA VAL A 163 -10.07 31.83 -3.15
C VAL A 163 -8.98 30.93 -3.73
N PHE A 164 -9.34 29.74 -4.22
CA PHE A 164 -8.41 28.85 -4.89
C PHE A 164 -7.85 29.50 -6.17
N GLU A 165 -8.71 30.12 -6.98
CA GLU A 165 -8.29 30.78 -8.22
C GLU A 165 -7.44 32.02 -7.94
N MET A 166 -7.79 32.82 -6.93
CA MET A 166 -7.00 33.97 -6.49
C MET A 166 -5.63 33.56 -5.94
N PHE A 167 -5.55 32.44 -5.22
CA PHE A 167 -4.32 31.95 -4.60
C PHE A 167 -3.39 31.21 -5.58
N ASN A 168 -3.95 30.40 -6.48
CA ASN A 168 -3.19 29.55 -7.40
C ASN A 168 -3.00 30.16 -8.80
N GLY A 169 -3.83 31.12 -9.19
CA GLY A 169 -3.83 31.68 -10.56
C GLY A 169 -4.33 30.71 -11.63
N SER A 170 -4.98 29.62 -11.23
CA SER A 170 -5.49 28.55 -12.09
C SER A 170 -6.94 28.25 -11.75
N SER A 171 -7.75 27.86 -12.75
CA SER A 171 -9.17 27.58 -12.53
C SER A 171 -9.40 26.38 -11.59
N TYR A 172 -10.30 26.57 -10.63
CA TYR A 172 -10.76 25.50 -9.73
C TYR A 172 -11.51 24.40 -10.50
N GLN A 173 -12.25 24.78 -11.53
CA GLN A 173 -12.95 23.82 -12.40
C GLN A 173 -11.96 22.93 -13.16
N ALA A 174 -10.88 23.51 -13.69
CA ALA A 174 -9.86 22.73 -14.39
C ALA A 174 -9.13 21.77 -13.42
N TYR A 175 -8.75 22.28 -12.25
CA TYR A 175 -8.13 21.48 -11.19
C TYR A 175 -9.02 20.30 -10.77
N SER A 176 -10.29 20.56 -10.44
CA SER A 176 -11.23 19.51 -10.02
C SER A 176 -11.43 18.43 -11.09
N GLN A 177 -11.54 18.82 -12.37
CA GLN A 177 -11.62 17.87 -13.48
C GLN A 177 -10.37 17.01 -13.62
N GLU A 178 -9.18 17.59 -13.47
CA GLU A 178 -7.91 16.87 -13.47
C GLU A 178 -7.84 15.86 -12.33
N GLN A 179 -8.19 16.26 -11.11
CA GLN A 179 -8.20 15.37 -9.94
C GLN A 179 -9.18 14.20 -10.12
N ILE A 180 -10.37 14.46 -10.67
CA ILE A 180 -11.35 13.41 -10.98
C ILE A 180 -10.80 12.44 -12.03
N ALA A 181 -10.08 12.93 -13.04
CA ALA A 181 -9.48 12.11 -14.07
C ALA A 181 -8.34 11.23 -13.53
N ILE A 182 -7.45 11.79 -12.70
CA ILE A 182 -6.36 11.07 -12.02
C ILE A 182 -6.93 9.96 -11.14
N GLN A 183 -7.97 10.25 -10.35
CA GLN A 183 -8.63 9.26 -9.51
C GLN A 183 -9.21 8.12 -10.36
N LYS A 184 -9.87 8.45 -11.47
CA LYS A 184 -10.43 7.44 -12.39
C LYS A 184 -9.35 6.52 -12.98
N GLU A 185 -8.21 7.09 -13.37
CA GLU A 185 -7.09 6.30 -13.90
C GLU A 185 -6.50 5.38 -12.82
N THR A 186 -6.37 5.89 -11.59
CA THR A 186 -5.88 5.12 -10.44
C THR A 186 -6.79 3.94 -10.12
N GLU A 187 -8.10 4.18 -9.98
CA GLU A 187 -9.10 3.12 -9.73
C GLU A 187 -9.10 2.05 -10.83
N PHE A 188 -9.00 2.47 -12.10
CA PHE A 188 -8.93 1.54 -13.22
C PHE A 188 -7.67 0.67 -13.16
N ASN A 189 -6.52 1.26 -12.85
CA ASN A 189 -5.26 0.54 -12.72
C ASN A 189 -5.29 -0.44 -11.53
N GLU A 190 -5.89 -0.05 -10.40
CA GLU A 190 -6.10 -0.95 -9.27
C GLU A 190 -7.00 -2.13 -9.63
N MET A 191 -8.12 -1.88 -10.30
CA MET A 191 -9.02 -2.92 -10.78
C MET A 191 -8.30 -3.89 -11.74
N LEU A 192 -7.49 -3.37 -12.67
CA LEU A 192 -6.66 -4.19 -13.55
C LEU A 192 -5.64 -5.02 -12.77
N ALA A 193 -4.97 -4.44 -11.77
CA ALA A 193 -4.01 -5.15 -10.94
C ALA A 193 -4.69 -6.28 -10.13
N GLN A 194 -5.89 -6.03 -9.59
CA GLN A 194 -6.70 -7.02 -8.89
C GLN A 194 -7.15 -8.15 -9.83
N ASP A 195 -7.66 -7.83 -11.03
CA ASP A 195 -8.04 -8.85 -12.02
C ASP A 195 -6.82 -9.69 -12.44
N GLN A 196 -5.67 -9.06 -12.70
CA GLN A 196 -4.43 -9.79 -13.00
C GLN A 196 -3.99 -10.69 -11.84
N ALA A 197 -4.07 -10.21 -10.59
CA ALA A 197 -3.75 -11.00 -9.42
C ALA A 197 -4.71 -12.19 -9.26
N TYR A 198 -6.01 -11.96 -9.48
CA TYR A 198 -7.03 -13.00 -9.46
C TYR A 198 -6.79 -14.06 -10.54
N ARG A 199 -6.50 -13.65 -11.78
CA ARG A 199 -6.16 -14.58 -12.87
C ARG A 199 -4.88 -15.36 -12.58
N ARG A 200 -3.83 -14.72 -12.07
CA ARG A 200 -2.59 -15.41 -11.66
C ARG A 200 -2.87 -16.44 -10.57
N LYS A 201 -3.67 -16.08 -9.56
CA LYS A 201 -4.10 -17.00 -8.51
C LYS A 201 -4.89 -18.17 -9.09
N LEU A 202 -5.87 -17.90 -9.95
CA LEU A 202 -6.68 -18.94 -10.57
C LEU A 202 -5.84 -19.93 -11.38
N MET A 203 -4.90 -19.44 -12.19
CA MET A 203 -3.97 -20.28 -12.96
C MET A 203 -3.07 -21.12 -12.04
N PHE A 204 -2.58 -20.52 -10.96
CA PHE A 204 -1.81 -21.23 -9.94
C PHE A 204 -2.65 -22.31 -9.24
N ASP A 205 -3.89 -22.01 -8.86
CA ASP A 205 -4.79 -22.94 -8.19
C ASP A 205 -5.26 -24.07 -9.12
N GLN A 206 -5.35 -23.82 -10.44
CA GLN A 206 -5.70 -24.80 -11.47
C GLN A 206 -4.52 -25.64 -11.98
N THR A 207 -3.29 -25.37 -11.54
CA THR A 207 -2.10 -26.11 -12.00
C THR A 207 -2.23 -27.60 -11.63
N PRO A 208 -2.16 -28.52 -12.59
CA PRO A 208 -2.24 -29.97 -12.33
C PRO A 208 -1.12 -30.44 -11.40
N GLN A 209 -1.45 -31.28 -10.42
CA GLN A 209 -0.50 -31.86 -9.48
C GLN A 209 -0.26 -33.33 -9.84
N THR A 210 0.90 -33.62 -10.43
CA THR A 210 1.26 -34.96 -10.92
C THR A 210 1.73 -35.89 -9.81
N ALA A 211 2.04 -35.37 -8.63
CA ALA A 211 2.36 -36.16 -7.45
C ALA A 211 1.63 -35.63 -6.22
N VAL A 212 1.08 -36.55 -5.41
CA VAL A 212 0.41 -36.26 -4.14
C VAL A 212 1.06 -37.08 -3.04
N PHE A 213 1.40 -36.41 -1.94
CA PHE A 213 2.06 -37.01 -0.79
C PHE A 213 1.10 -37.13 0.38
N ARG A 214 1.04 -38.32 0.97
CA ARG A 214 0.23 -38.59 2.15
C ARG A 214 1.09 -39.13 3.29
N VAL A 215 0.73 -38.80 4.52
CA VAL A 215 1.32 -39.33 5.75
C VAL A 215 0.19 -39.80 6.65
N GLY A 216 0.15 -41.08 7.00
CA GLY A 216 -0.97 -41.65 7.77
C GLY A 216 -2.32 -41.51 7.08
N GLY A 217 -2.33 -41.57 5.73
CA GLY A 217 -3.52 -41.43 4.89
C GLY A 217 -3.98 -39.98 4.62
N GLN A 218 -3.44 -38.98 5.34
CA GLN A 218 -3.78 -37.57 5.14
C GLN A 218 -2.84 -36.92 4.12
N VAL A 219 -3.38 -36.07 3.24
CA VAL A 219 -2.59 -35.32 2.26
C VAL A 219 -1.78 -34.25 2.99
N VAL A 220 -0.47 -34.24 2.78
CA VAL A 220 0.45 -33.26 3.40
C VAL A 220 1.09 -32.32 2.37
N GLY A 221 0.99 -32.65 1.08
CA GLY A 221 1.48 -31.82 0.00
C GLY A 221 1.31 -32.45 -1.37
N SER A 222 1.70 -31.71 -2.39
CA SER A 222 1.70 -32.17 -3.78
C SER A 222 2.81 -31.52 -4.58
N MET A 223 3.05 -32.02 -5.78
CA MET A 223 4.02 -31.46 -6.71
C MET A 223 3.45 -31.45 -8.14
N ASP A 224 3.78 -30.42 -8.91
CA ASP A 224 3.46 -30.35 -10.34
C ASP A 224 4.55 -30.97 -11.23
N ASP A 225 4.30 -31.02 -12.53
CA ASP A 225 5.24 -31.59 -13.51
C ASP A 225 6.51 -30.75 -13.75
N GLN A 226 6.56 -29.56 -13.15
CA GLN A 226 7.74 -28.68 -13.16
C GLN A 226 8.57 -28.79 -11.86
N GLY A 227 8.24 -29.74 -10.98
CA GLY A 227 8.98 -29.97 -9.74
C GLY A 227 8.63 -28.99 -8.61
N PHE A 228 7.61 -28.13 -8.77
CA PHE A 228 7.18 -27.26 -7.68
C PHE A 228 6.36 -28.03 -6.66
N ALA A 229 6.91 -28.19 -5.45
CA ALA A 229 6.22 -28.79 -4.31
C ALA A 229 5.35 -27.75 -3.56
N ASP A 230 4.03 -27.97 -3.53
CA ASP A 230 3.08 -27.23 -2.69
C ASP A 230 2.95 -27.92 -1.33
N VAL A 231 3.66 -27.38 -0.34
CA VAL A 231 3.58 -27.80 1.07
C VAL A 231 3.26 -26.62 1.98
N GLY A 232 2.55 -26.90 3.07
CA GLY A 232 2.07 -25.85 3.96
C GLY A 232 1.50 -26.38 5.27
N GLN A 233 0.34 -25.84 5.65
CA GLN A 233 -0.23 -26.05 6.98
C GLN A 233 -0.51 -27.54 7.30
N ALA A 234 -0.92 -28.33 6.31
CA ALA A 234 -1.21 -29.76 6.50
C ALA A 234 0.03 -30.52 6.98
N LEU A 235 1.19 -30.31 6.33
CA LEU A 235 2.46 -30.90 6.72
C LEU A 235 2.92 -30.45 8.11
N THR A 236 2.82 -29.16 8.43
CA THR A 236 3.17 -28.67 9.78
C THR A 236 2.25 -29.21 10.86
N THR A 237 0.96 -29.37 10.56
CA THR A 237 -0.02 -29.93 11.49
C THR A 237 0.28 -31.40 11.75
N MET A 238 0.62 -32.16 10.71
CA MET A 238 1.05 -33.55 10.84
C MET A 238 2.33 -33.68 11.67
N ALA A 239 3.31 -32.78 11.46
CA ALA A 239 4.53 -32.74 12.25
C ALA A 239 4.25 -32.49 13.73
N ASP A 240 3.44 -31.48 14.05
CA ASP A 240 3.05 -31.16 15.43
C ASP A 240 2.33 -32.34 16.10
N GLN A 241 1.40 -32.99 15.39
CA GLN A 241 0.65 -34.16 15.89
C GLN A 241 1.55 -35.36 16.22
N ARG A 242 2.62 -35.56 15.45
CA ARG A 242 3.60 -36.64 15.66
C ARG A 242 4.78 -36.24 16.55
N GLY A 243 4.79 -35.02 17.08
CA GLY A 243 5.88 -34.51 17.91
C GLY A 243 7.21 -34.35 17.15
N VAL A 244 7.14 -34.14 15.83
CA VAL A 244 8.30 -33.87 14.98
C VAL A 244 8.75 -32.43 15.19
N ASP A 245 10.05 -32.22 15.37
CA ASP A 245 10.63 -30.88 15.42
C ASP A 245 10.49 -30.18 14.06
N ARG A 246 9.90 -28.99 14.06
CA ARG A 246 9.67 -28.17 12.85
C ARG A 246 10.97 -27.85 12.11
N GLU A 247 12.11 -27.77 12.78
CA GLU A 247 13.40 -27.58 12.09
C GLU A 247 13.77 -28.75 11.16
N GLN A 248 13.25 -29.96 11.44
CA GLN A 248 13.43 -31.11 10.54
C GLN A 248 12.63 -30.95 9.23
N LEU A 249 11.64 -30.05 9.18
CA LEU A 249 10.86 -29.77 7.97
C LEU A 249 11.56 -28.81 7.01
N LYS A 250 12.65 -28.15 7.43
CA LYS A 250 13.30 -27.07 6.66
C LYS A 250 13.59 -27.44 5.21
N SER A 251 14.10 -28.64 4.96
CA SER A 251 14.43 -29.10 3.61
C SER A 251 13.19 -29.35 2.75
N LEU A 252 12.06 -29.73 3.36
CA LEU A 252 10.77 -29.91 2.68
C LEU A 252 10.16 -28.56 2.26
N PHE A 253 10.46 -27.47 2.97
CA PHE A 253 10.04 -26.11 2.64
C PHE A 253 11.06 -25.33 1.78
N THR A 254 12.16 -25.97 1.38
CA THR A 254 13.19 -25.36 0.53
C THR A 254 12.89 -25.63 -0.94
N LEU A 255 12.76 -24.57 -1.73
CA LEU A 255 12.39 -24.64 -3.14
C LEU A 255 13.54 -25.22 -3.97
N ASP A 256 13.23 -26.25 -4.74
CA ASP A 256 14.18 -27.05 -5.51
C ASP A 256 13.40 -27.71 -6.65
N PHE A 257 13.54 -27.16 -7.86
CA PHE A 257 12.76 -27.58 -9.04
C PHE A 257 13.31 -28.85 -9.69
N ASP A 258 14.56 -29.22 -9.42
CA ASP A 258 15.16 -30.44 -9.95
C ASP A 258 14.78 -31.68 -9.14
N ARG A 259 14.12 -31.48 -7.99
CA ARG A 259 13.72 -32.56 -7.09
C ARG A 259 12.62 -33.41 -7.70
N SER A 260 12.86 -34.72 -7.78
CA SER A 260 11.83 -35.65 -8.24
C SER A 260 10.79 -35.95 -7.14
N PRO A 261 9.60 -36.44 -7.52
CA PRO A 261 8.62 -36.92 -6.53
C PRO A 261 9.15 -37.99 -5.59
N GLU A 262 10.02 -38.89 -6.08
CA GLU A 262 10.61 -39.94 -5.24
C GLU A 262 11.64 -39.37 -4.26
N ASP A 263 12.44 -38.38 -4.66
CA ASP A 263 13.36 -37.69 -3.75
C ASP A 263 12.57 -36.96 -2.65
N PHE A 264 11.48 -36.28 -3.00
CA PHE A 264 10.62 -35.62 -2.03
C PHE A 264 9.96 -36.61 -1.07
N LYS A 265 9.51 -37.78 -1.57
CA LYS A 265 9.00 -38.87 -0.74
C LYS A 265 10.07 -39.41 0.21
N ALA A 266 11.31 -39.58 -0.24
CA ALA A 266 12.42 -40.02 0.61
C ALA A 266 12.66 -39.03 1.76
N MET A 267 12.64 -37.72 1.48
CA MET A 267 12.75 -36.69 2.52
C MET A 267 11.59 -36.73 3.52
N LEU A 268 10.36 -37.02 3.05
CA LEU A 268 9.23 -37.24 3.95
C LEU A 268 9.42 -38.50 4.80
N ASN A 269 9.95 -39.59 4.23
CA ASN A 269 10.22 -40.83 4.98
C ASN A 269 11.27 -40.60 6.08
N ASP A 270 12.31 -39.80 5.81
CA ASP A 270 13.33 -39.46 6.80
C ASP A 270 12.73 -38.76 8.04
N VAL A 271 11.64 -38.01 7.85
CA VAL A 271 10.96 -37.25 8.92
C VAL A 271 9.83 -38.05 9.58
N PHE A 272 9.03 -38.78 8.79
CA PHE A 272 7.76 -39.38 9.22
C PHE A 272 7.78 -40.92 9.28
N GLY A 273 8.85 -41.57 8.84
CA GLY A 273 9.00 -43.01 8.74
C GLY A 273 8.25 -43.61 7.54
N ASP A 274 8.07 -44.94 7.54
CA ASP A 274 7.56 -45.72 6.40
C ASP A 274 6.06 -45.49 6.05
N ASP A 275 5.39 -44.57 6.75
CA ASP A 275 3.96 -44.27 6.59
C ASP A 275 3.68 -43.20 5.50
N VAL A 276 4.69 -42.87 4.69
CA VAL A 276 4.56 -41.95 3.57
C VAL A 276 4.11 -42.70 2.31
N GLN A 277 3.05 -42.19 1.70
CA GLN A 277 2.55 -42.67 0.43
C GLN A 277 2.72 -41.60 -0.64
N LEU A 278 3.05 -42.06 -1.84
CA LEU A 278 3.13 -41.25 -3.05
C LEU A 278 2.11 -41.80 -4.05
N GLU A 279 1.25 -40.92 -4.52
CA GLU A 279 0.31 -41.19 -5.61
C GLU A 279 0.70 -40.31 -6.80
N THR A 280 0.92 -40.92 -7.96
CA THR A 280 1.34 -40.22 -9.18
C THR A 280 0.26 -40.27 -10.24
N PHE A 281 0.06 -39.15 -10.93
CA PHE A 281 -0.95 -38.99 -11.97
C PHE A 281 -0.31 -38.59 -13.29
N SER A 282 -0.94 -38.97 -14.41
CA SER A 282 -0.66 -38.34 -15.70
C SER A 282 -1.22 -36.91 -15.71
N SER A 283 -0.62 -35.99 -16.47
CA SER A 283 -1.07 -34.59 -16.50
C SER A 283 -2.54 -34.41 -16.91
N GLN A 284 -3.15 -35.39 -17.60
CA GLN A 284 -4.56 -35.36 -18.02
C GLN A 284 -5.54 -35.82 -16.92
N GLN A 285 -5.05 -36.56 -15.92
CA GLN A 285 -5.83 -37.13 -14.82
C GLN A 285 -5.47 -36.52 -13.48
N ALA A 286 -4.43 -35.69 -13.44
CA ALA A 286 -3.94 -35.03 -12.25
C ALA A 286 -4.98 -34.05 -11.70
N PRO A 287 -5.29 -34.11 -10.40
CA PRO A 287 -6.12 -33.11 -9.74
C PRO A 287 -5.41 -31.74 -9.76
N SER A 288 -6.19 -30.68 -9.72
CA SER A 288 -5.67 -29.32 -9.56
C SER A 288 -5.13 -29.10 -8.14
N ARG A 289 -4.23 -28.13 -8.00
CA ARG A 289 -3.70 -27.69 -6.70
C ARG A 289 -4.81 -27.32 -5.71
N ALA A 290 -5.87 -26.66 -6.19
CA ALA A 290 -7.04 -26.31 -5.37
C ALA A 290 -7.78 -27.55 -4.85
N GLU A 291 -7.96 -28.58 -5.67
CA GLU A 291 -8.58 -29.84 -5.27
C GLU A 291 -7.73 -30.58 -4.24
N ILE A 292 -6.41 -30.59 -4.39
CA ILE A 292 -5.51 -31.17 -3.38
C ILE A 292 -5.62 -30.44 -2.05
N ARG A 293 -5.63 -29.10 -2.06
CA ARG A 293 -5.77 -28.29 -0.85
C ARG A 293 -7.08 -28.55 -0.12
N SER A 294 -8.18 -28.77 -0.85
CA SER A 294 -9.47 -29.10 -0.22
C SER A 294 -9.49 -30.52 0.37
N MET A 295 -8.69 -31.45 -0.16
CA MET A 295 -8.47 -32.79 0.43
C MET A 295 -7.56 -32.78 1.65
N SER A 296 -6.80 -31.71 1.85
CA SER A 296 -5.84 -31.53 2.96
C SER A 296 -6.45 -30.80 4.18
N ALA A 297 -7.70 -30.33 4.05
CA ALA A 297 -8.43 -29.53 5.03
C ALA A 297 -9.27 -30.37 6.00
#